data_AF-A0A2V9Z9M2-F1
#
_entry.id   AF-A0A2V9Z9M2-F1
#
_cell.length_a   1.000
_cell.length_b   1.000
_cell.length_c   1.000
_cell.angle_alpha   90.00
_cell.angle_beta   90.00
_cell.angle_gamma   90.00
#
_symmetry.space_group_name_H-M   'P 1'
#
loop_
_entity.id
_entity.type
_entity.pdbx_description
1 polymer ?
#
loop_
_entity_poly.entity_id
_entity_poly.type
_entity_poly.pdbx_seq_one_letter_code
_entity_poly.pdbx_strand_id
1 'polypeptide(L)' 'MSELRNVHLRADLCAAVEQRFARRFAGIESLLTFVLQDLLRDDASKLEKGEEQIIEERLRELGYI' A
#
# COMPACT_ATOMS: atom_id res chain seq x y z
N MET A 1 8.48 -6.69 16.63
CA MET A 1 8.17 -5.60 17.60
C MET A 1 7.80 -4.39 16.77
N SER A 2 6.62 -3.80 16.95
CA SER A 2 6.20 -2.65 16.16
C SER A 2 6.87 -1.39 16.70
N GLU A 3 7.97 -0.99 16.09
CA GLU A 3 8.64 0.27 16.41
C GLU A 3 7.81 1.44 15.85
N LEU A 4 7.45 2.38 16.71
CA LEU A 4 6.74 3.60 16.31
C LEU A 4 7.73 4.62 15.77
N ARG A 5 7.42 5.20 14.61
CA ARG A 5 8.25 6.22 13.97
C ARG A 5 7.55 7.58 14.06
N ASN A 6 8.25 8.58 14.60
CA ASN A 6 7.77 9.96 14.60
C ASN A 6 8.00 10.62 13.24
N VAL A 7 6.97 11.29 12.73
CA VAL A 7 7.01 12.03 11.46
C VAL A 7 6.45 13.43 11.71
N HIS A 8 7.19 14.46 11.29
CA HIS A 8 6.72 15.84 11.36
C HIS A 8 6.12 16.24 10.02
N LEU A 9 4.86 16.66 10.06
CA LEU A 9 4.11 17.13 8.92
C LEU A 9 3.62 18.56 9.17
N ARG A 10 3.38 19.30 8.09
CA ARG A 10 2.84 20.64 8.19
C ARG A 10 1.41 20.60 8.72
N ALA A 11 1.14 21.39 9.76
CA ALA A 11 -0.16 21.41 10.43
C ALA A 11 -1.31 21.81 9.50
N ASP A 12 -1.08 22.72 8.56
CA ASP A 12 -2.09 23.16 7.59
C ASP A 12 -2.52 22.03 6.65
N LEU A 13 -1.59 21.16 6.26
CA LEU A 13 -1.89 19.98 5.45
C LEU A 13 -2.66 18.92 6.24
N CYS A 14 -2.26 18.67 7.49
CA CYS A 14 -2.99 17.74 8.37
C CYS A 14 -4.45 18.19 8.54
N ALA A 15 -4.68 19.47 8.86
CA ALA A 15 -6.01 20.02 9.04
C ALA A 15 -6.86 19.94 7.76
N ALA A 16 -6.29 20.27 6.60
CA ALA A 16 -7.01 20.21 5.32
C ALA A 16 -7.42 18.77 4.95
N VAL A 17 -6.54 17.80 5.20
CA VAL A 17 -6.80 16.38 4.93
C VAL A 17 -7.83 15.82 5.90
N GLU A 18 -7.72 16.13 7.19
CA GLU A 18 -8.70 15.74 8.19
C GLU A 18 -10.09 16.29 7.86
N GLN A 19 -10.21 17.57 7.48
CA GLN A 19 -11.49 18.13 7.05
C GLN A 19 -12.05 17.43 5.81
N ARG A 20 -11.21 17.17 4.81
CA ARG A 20 -11.62 16.54 3.55
C ARG A 20 -12.08 15.09 3.74
N PHE A 21 -11.44 14.36 4.66
CA PHE A 21 -11.67 12.93 4.85
C PHE A 21 -12.26 12.56 6.22
N ALA A 22 -12.76 13.52 6.99
CA ALA A 22 -13.34 13.34 8.33
C ALA A 22 -14.44 12.27 8.40
N ARG A 23 -15.15 12.03 7.29
CA ARG A 23 -16.20 11.01 7.21
C ARG A 23 -15.68 9.59 7.05
N ARG A 24 -14.44 9.42 6.56
CA ARG A 24 -13.85 8.13 6.21
C ARG A 24 -12.75 7.70 7.18
N PHE A 25 -12.04 8.65 7.77
CA PHE A 25 -10.94 8.37 8.70
C PHE A 25 -11.10 9.19 9.97
N ALA A 26 -10.76 8.59 11.11
CA ALA A 26 -10.85 9.22 12.43
C ALA A 26 -9.78 10.29 12.67
N GLY A 27 -8.76 10.37 11.80
CA GLY A 27 -7.68 11.34 11.88
C GLY A 27 -6.55 11.03 10.90
N ILE A 28 -5.50 11.85 10.91
CA ILE A 28 -4.36 11.72 10.01
C ILE A 28 -3.63 10.37 10.16
N GLU A 29 -3.55 9.83 11.38
CA GLU A 29 -2.86 8.55 11.65
C GLU A 29 -3.56 7.37 10.94
N SER A 30 -4.89 7.32 11.00
CA SER A 30 -5.67 6.28 10.35
C SER A 30 -5.56 6.36 8.83
N LEU A 31 -5.54 7.59 8.28
CA LEU A 31 -5.33 7.81 6.86
C LEU A 31 -3.93 7.38 6.43
N LEU A 32 -2.88 7.76 7.16
CA LEU A 32 -1.51 7.36 6.86
C LEU A 32 -1.34 5.85 6.94
N THR A 33 -1.92 5.21 7.95
CA THR A 33 -1.88 3.75 8.09
C THR A 33 -2.55 3.06 6.90
N PHE A 34 -3.74 3.55 6.52
CA PHE A 34 -4.47 3.02 5.36
C PHE A 34 -3.65 3.17 4.07
N VAL A 35 -3.10 4.37 3.80
CA VAL A 35 -2.31 4.62 2.59
C VAL A 35 -1.04 3.77 2.56
N LEU A 36 -0.33 3.65 3.69
CA LEU A 36 0.89 2.83 3.76
C LEU A 36 0.58 1.35 3.52
N GLN A 37 -0.53 0.84 4.07
CA GLN A 37 -0.98 -0.54 3.82
C GLN A 37 -1.43 -0.75 2.37
N ASP A 38 -2.14 0.22 1.79
CA ASP A 38 -2.61 0.17 0.41
C ASP A 38 -1.45 0.17 -0.58
N LEU A 39 -0.43 1.00 -0.35
CA LEU A 39 0.80 1.01 -1.15
C LEU A 39 1.52 -0.35 -1.11
N LEU A 40 1.65 -0.95 0.07
CA LEU A 40 2.25 -2.28 0.21
C LEU A 40 1.40 -3.37 -0.47
N ARG A 41 0.08 -3.23 -0.46
CA ARG A 41 -0.83 -4.17 -1.12
C ARG A 41 -0.78 -4.04 -2.65
N ASP A 42 -0.67 -2.83 -3.18
CA ASP A 42 -0.54 -2.59 -4.62
C ASP A 42 0.80 -3.12 -5.13
N ASP A 43 1.88 -2.98 -4.35
CA ASP A 43 3.17 -3.60 -4.63
C ASP A 43 3.10 -5.13 -4.58
N ALA A 44 2.45 -5.73 -3.58
CA ALA A 44 2.24 -7.19 -3.54
C ALA A 44 1.42 -7.69 -4.73
N SER A 45 0.39 -6.95 -5.15
CA SER A 45 -0.45 -7.28 -6.31
C SER A 45 0.29 -7.13 -7.64
N LYS A 46 1.29 -6.24 -7.71
CA LYS A 46 2.21 -6.12 -8.86
C LYS A 46 3.29 -7.21 -8.84
N LEU A 47 3.74 -7.63 -7.65
CA LEU A 47 4.69 -8.71 -7.48
C LEU A 47 4.08 -10.06 -7.88
N GLU A 48 2.86 -10.37 -7.41
CA GLU A 48 2.13 -11.60 -7.76
C GLU A 48 1.95 -11.74 -9.29
N LYS A 49 1.65 -10.64 -9.98
CA LYS A 49 1.54 -10.63 -11.46
C LYS A 49 2.87 -10.88 -12.17
N GLY A 50 3.99 -10.47 -11.57
CA GLY A 50 5.33 -10.75 -12.09
C GLY A 50 5.73 -12.22 -11.87
N GLU A 51 5.33 -12.81 -10.75
CA GLU A 51 5.62 -14.21 -10.44
C GLU A 51 4.78 -15.19 -11.28
N GLU A 52 3.50 -14.89 -11.54
CA GLU A 52 2.67 -15.71 -12.44
C GLU A 52 3.25 -15.81 -13.84
N GLN A 53 3.77 -14.70 -14.39
CA GLN A 53 4.39 -14.68 -15.72
C GLN A 53 5.65 -15.55 -15.80
N ILE A 54 6.48 -15.53 -14.75
CA ILE A 54 7.70 -16.36 -14.69
C ILE A 54 7.34 -17.84 -14.60
N ILE A 55 6.27 -18.19 -13.86
CA ILE A 55 5.79 -19.57 -13.74
C ILE A 55 5.19 -20.05 -15.07
N GLU A 56 4.37 -19.24 -15.74
CA GLU A 56 3.83 -19.56 -17.08
C GLU A 56 4.93 -19.78 -18.11
N GLU A 57 5.94 -18.90 -18.12
CA GLU A 57 7.05 -18.98 -19.09
C GLU A 57 7.86 -20.26 -18.87
N ARG A 58 8.14 -20.63 -17.62
CA ARG A 58 8.80 -21.90 -17.25
C ARG A 58 7.94 -23.13 -17.58
N LEU A 59 6.62 -23.07 -17.38
CA LEU A 59 5.71 -24.18 -17.70
C LEU A 59 5.62 -24.42 -19.22
N ARG A 60 5.61 -23.34 -20.02
CA ARG A 60 5.66 -23.40 -21.48
C ARG A 60 6.98 -23.99 -21.97
N GLU A 61 8.11 -23.58 -21.39
CA GLU A 61 9.43 -24.14 -21.73
C GLU A 61 9.54 -25.64 -21.41
N LEU A 62 8.79 -26.12 -20.41
CA LEU A 62 8.72 -27.53 -20.02
C LEU A 62 7.62 -28.32 -20.76
N GLY A 63 6.86 -27.67 -21.65
CA GLY A 63 5.84 -28.30 -22.49
C GLY A 63 4.57 -28.75 -21.77
N TYR A 64 4.30 -28.19 -20.58
CA TYR A 64 3.07 -28.49 -19.83
C TYR A 64 1.86 -27.69 -20.32
N ILE A 65 2.10 -26.63 -21.10
CA ILE A 65 1.11 -25.74 -21.73
C ILE A 65 1.61 -25.34 -23.11
#